data_AF-A0A814EHG1-F1
#
_entry.id   AF-A0A814EHG1-F1
#
_cell.length_a   1.000
_cell.length_b   1.000
_cell.length_c   1.000
_cell.angle_alpha   90.00
_cell.angle_beta   90.00
_cell.angle_gamma   90.00
#
_symmetry.space_group_name_H-M   'P 1'
#
loop_
_entity.id
_entity.type
_entity.pdbx_description
1 polymer ?
#
loop_
_entity_poly.entity_id
_entity_poly.type
_entity_poly.pdbx_seq_one_letter_code
_entity_poly.pdbx_strand_id
1 'polypeptide(L)'
;MKETLLSFDIDLRKMPLGKLSRNQLKMAYGVLTKLQTLITSDSINETSIIDTSNRFYTRVPHDFGQKKPQILDNVDLIQLKTQMIDNLLDIEIVYSMLKGLSEGNNEHPIDVHY
;
A
#
# COMPACT_ATOMS: atom_id res chain seq x y z
N MET A 1 3.49 4.30 -13.49
CA MET A 1 3.15 4.44 -12.04
C MET A 1 1.64 4.48 -11.79
N LYS A 2 0.87 5.46 -12.29
CA LYS A 2 -0.61 5.46 -12.10
C LYS A 2 -1.31 4.24 -12.70
N GLU A 3 -0.90 3.81 -13.88
CA GLU A 3 -1.47 2.62 -14.55
C GLU A 3 -1.23 1.33 -13.75
N THR A 4 -0.08 1.24 -13.09
CA THR A 4 0.28 0.13 -12.21
C THR A 4 -0.65 0.05 -10.99
N LEU A 5 -1.02 1.20 -10.41
CA LEU A 5 -1.97 1.28 -9.29
C LEU A 5 -3.40 0.89 -9.68
N LEU A 6 -3.85 1.29 -10.88
CA LEU A 6 -5.12 0.84 -11.45
C LEU A 6 -5.15 -0.68 -11.65
N SER A 7 -4.01 -1.26 -12.02
CA SER A 7 -3.88 -2.71 -12.22
C SER A 7 -3.93 -3.53 -10.93
N PHE A 8 -3.81 -2.89 -9.76
CA PHE A 8 -3.82 -3.56 -8.45
C PHE A 8 -5.16 -3.47 -7.71
N ASP A 9 -6.21 -2.94 -8.37
CA ASP A 9 -7.54 -2.74 -7.75
C ASP A 9 -7.43 -1.93 -6.45
N ILE A 10 -6.59 -0.89 -6.44
CA ILE A 10 -6.44 -0.01 -5.28
C ILE A 10 -7.53 1.06 -5.30
N ASP A 11 -8.16 1.30 -4.15
CA ASP A 11 -9.17 2.35 -4.01
C ASP A 11 -8.50 3.74 -3.98
N LEU A 12 -8.24 4.28 -5.17
CA LEU A 12 -7.67 5.62 -5.36
C LEU A 12 -8.59 6.74 -4.84
N ARG A 13 -9.88 6.48 -4.58
CA ARG A 13 -10.83 7.46 -4.02
C ARG A 13 -10.71 7.55 -2.50
N LYS A 14 -10.51 6.41 -1.83
CA LYS A 14 -10.17 6.34 -0.40
C LYS A 14 -8.71 6.70 -0.12
N MET A 15 -7.87 6.76 -1.15
CA MET A 15 -6.48 7.20 -1.08
C MET A 15 -6.26 8.58 -1.73
N PRO A 16 -6.54 9.71 -1.05
CA PRO A 16 -5.79 10.91 -1.37
C PRO A 16 -4.31 10.60 -1.07
N LEU A 17 -3.43 10.79 -2.05
CA LEU A 17 -2.02 10.35 -2.13
C LEU A 17 -1.08 10.75 -0.95
N GLY A 18 -1.62 11.22 0.18
CA GLY A 18 -0.89 11.54 1.41
C GLY A 18 -1.45 10.90 2.70
N LYS A 19 -2.46 10.01 2.66
CA LYS A 19 -3.04 9.41 3.88
C LYS A 19 -2.57 8.00 4.23
N LEU A 20 -1.93 7.26 3.31
CA LEU A 20 -1.36 5.96 3.66
C LEU A 20 0.01 6.20 4.30
N SER A 21 0.06 6.17 5.64
CA SER A 21 1.32 6.36 6.35
C SER A 21 2.33 5.30 5.91
N ARG A 22 3.58 5.71 5.70
CA ARG A 22 4.74 4.84 5.53
C ARG A 22 4.76 3.68 6.53
N ASN A 23 4.28 3.94 7.74
CA ASN A 23 4.15 2.93 8.79
C ASN A 23 3.11 1.85 8.44
N GLN A 24 1.97 2.24 7.88
CA GLN A 24 0.92 1.31 7.45
C GLN A 24 1.41 0.38 6.32
N LEU A 25 2.17 0.92 5.35
CA LEU A 25 2.80 0.11 4.29
C LEU A 25 3.80 -0.90 4.87
N LYS A 26 4.62 -0.49 5.84
CA LYS A 26 5.52 -1.41 6.56
C LYS A 26 4.76 -2.51 7.31
N MET A 27 3.66 -2.16 7.96
CA MET A 27 2.80 -3.15 8.63
C MET A 27 2.20 -4.14 7.62
N ALA A 28 1.76 -3.65 6.45
CA ALA A 28 1.24 -4.51 5.39
C ALA A 28 2.32 -5.46 4.83
N TYR A 29 3.55 -4.98 4.66
CA TYR A 29 4.69 -5.80 4.29
C TYR A 29 4.92 -6.94 5.30
N GLY A 30 4.89 -6.64 6.60
CA GLY A 30 5.02 -7.66 7.64
C GLY A 30 3.91 -8.72 7.60
N VAL A 31 2.68 -8.34 7.23
CA VAL A 31 1.58 -9.30 7.00
C VAL A 31 1.88 -10.20 5.80
N LEU A 32 2.38 -9.67 4.69
CA LEU A 32 2.75 -10.46 3.51
C LEU A 32 3.91 -11.42 3.81
N THR A 33 4.93 -10.99 4.56
CA THR A 33 6.02 -11.87 5.01
C THR A 33 5.49 -13.02 5.85
N LYS A 34 4.59 -12.74 6.80
CA LYS A 34 3.95 -13.80 7.60
C LYS A 34 3.18 -14.76 6.71
N LEU A 35 2.46 -14.24 5.72
CA LEU A 35 1.71 -15.04 4.76
C LEU A 35 2.62 -15.99 3.96
N GLN A 36 3.78 -15.49 3.52
CA GLN A 36 4.78 -16.29 2.83
C GLN A 36 5.32 -17.43 3.70
N THR A 37 5.59 -17.16 4.99
CA THR A 37 6.02 -18.20 5.93
C THR A 37 4.95 -19.27 6.15
N LEU A 38 3.67 -18.89 6.18
CA LEU A 38 2.57 -19.84 6.36
C LEU A 38 2.40 -20.77 5.16
N ILE A 39 2.57 -20.26 3.94
CA ILE A 39 2.48 -21.09 2.71
C ILE A 39 3.69 -22.01 2.55
N THR A 40 4.88 -21.56 2.97
CA THR A 40 6.12 -22.32 2.84
C THR A 40 6.32 -23.32 4.00
N SER A 41 5.44 -23.28 5.02
CA SER A 41 5.50 -24.22 6.15
C SER A 41 4.99 -25.60 5.76
N ASP A 42 5.56 -26.63 6.38
CA ASP A 42 5.20 -28.05 6.16
C ASP A 42 3.73 -28.35 6.52
N SER A 43 3.17 -27.58 7.47
CA SER A 43 1.76 -27.66 7.89
C SER A 43 0.96 -26.44 7.42
N ILE A 44 0.36 -26.56 6.24
CA ILE A 44 -0.50 -25.52 5.67
C ILE A 44 -1.78 -25.42 6.51
N ASN A 45 -1.97 -24.28 7.18
CA ASN A 45 -3.21 -23.95 7.89
C ASN A 45 -4.02 -22.96 7.05
N GLU A 46 -4.97 -23.47 6.27
CA GLU A 46 -5.82 -22.68 5.36
C GLU A 46 -6.56 -21.55 6.09
N THR A 47 -7.08 -21.82 7.29
CA THR A 47 -7.76 -20.80 8.11
C THR A 47 -6.83 -19.62 8.44
N SER A 48 -5.56 -19.91 8.74
CA SER A 48 -4.55 -18.90 9.03
C SER A 48 -4.16 -18.08 7.80
N ILE A 49 -4.13 -18.70 6.62
CA ILE A 49 -3.88 -18.03 5.34
C ILE A 49 -5.04 -17.07 5.01
N ILE A 50 -6.28 -17.53 5.19
CA ILE A 50 -7.48 -16.72 4.96
C ILE A 50 -7.52 -15.53 5.93
N ASP A 51 -7.30 -15.75 7.23
CA ASP A 51 -7.23 -14.66 8.23
C ASP A 51 -6.14 -13.64 7.86
N THR A 52 -4.94 -14.11 7.55
CA THR A 52 -3.80 -13.24 7.22
C THR A 52 -4.06 -12.46 5.92
N SER A 53 -4.72 -13.07 4.93
CA SER A 53 -5.15 -12.41 3.70
C SER A 53 -6.17 -11.31 3.98
N ASN A 54 -7.19 -11.58 4.81
CA ASN A 54 -8.20 -10.59 5.21
C ASN A 54 -7.57 -9.42 5.97
N ARG A 55 -6.61 -9.71 6.86
CA ARG A 55 -5.83 -8.69 7.57
C ARG A 55 -5.05 -7.80 6.61
N PHE A 56 -4.45 -8.34 5.55
CA PHE A 56 -3.78 -7.54 4.54
C PHE A 56 -4.73 -6.53 3.88
N TYR A 57 -5.91 -6.97 3.44
CA TYR A 57 -6.92 -6.10 2.81
C TYR A 57 -7.55 -5.08 3.75
N THR A 58 -7.50 -5.33 5.05
CA THR A 58 -7.91 -4.36 6.07
C THR A 58 -6.84 -3.28 6.25
N ARG A 59 -5.56 -3.62 6.07
CA ARG A 59 -4.44 -2.69 6.20
C ARG A 59 -4.21 -1.84 4.96
N VAL A 60 -4.48 -2.41 3.79
CA VAL A 60 -4.31 -1.74 2.51
C VAL A 60 -5.66 -1.70 1.81
N PRO A 61 -6.28 -0.52 1.68
CA PRO A 61 -7.60 -0.43 1.08
C PRO A 61 -7.54 -0.81 -0.41
N HIS A 62 -8.31 -1.83 -0.76
CA HIS A 62 -8.50 -2.30 -2.13
C HIS A 62 -9.96 -2.06 -2.53
N ASP A 63 -10.18 -1.77 -3.81
CA ASP A 63 -11.49 -1.67 -4.43
C ASP A 63 -11.77 -2.95 -5.23
N PHE A 64 -12.46 -3.91 -4.62
CA PHE A 64 -12.84 -5.15 -5.32
C PHE A 64 -14.16 -5.01 -6.11
N GLY A 65 -14.82 -3.85 -6.04
CA GLY A 65 -16.16 -3.65 -6.58
C GLY A 65 -17.15 -4.69 -6.02
N GLN A 66 -17.78 -5.47 -6.91
CA GLN A 66 -18.69 -6.58 -6.55
C GLN A 66 -17.97 -7.93 -6.38
N LYS A 67 -16.66 -7.99 -6.64
CA LYS A 67 -15.88 -9.23 -6.54
C LYS A 67 -15.46 -9.48 -5.10
N LYS A 68 -15.37 -10.75 -4.74
CA LYS A 68 -14.78 -11.14 -3.45
C LYS A 68 -13.27 -10.89 -3.46
N PRO A 69 -12.67 -10.47 -2.32
CA PRO A 69 -11.22 -10.41 -2.19
C PRO A 69 -10.60 -11.78 -2.48
N GLN A 70 -9.53 -11.80 -3.28
CA GLN A 70 -8.80 -13.04 -3.58
C GLN A 70 -7.99 -13.49 -2.35
N ILE A 71 -7.97 -14.80 -2.06
CA ILE A 71 -7.09 -15.32 -1.00
C ILE A 71 -5.66 -15.30 -1.55
N LEU A 72 -4.69 -14.96 -0.69
CA LEU A 72 -3.27 -14.95 -1.07
C LEU A 72 -2.68 -16.33 -0.73
N ASP A 73 -3.00 -17.37 -1.46
CA ASP A 73 -2.63 -18.76 -1.15
C ASP A 73 -1.39 -19.26 -1.90
N ASN A 74 -0.82 -18.44 -2.79
CA ASN A 74 0.39 -18.78 -3.53
C ASN A 74 1.46 -17.67 -3.47
N VAL A 75 2.71 -18.10 -3.65
CA VAL A 75 3.90 -17.23 -3.57
C VAL A 75 3.87 -16.14 -4.64
N ASP A 76 3.40 -16.44 -5.86
CA ASP A 76 3.32 -15.44 -6.93
C ASP A 76 2.35 -14.30 -6.59
N LEU A 77 1.18 -14.61 -5.99
CA LEU A 77 0.24 -13.58 -5.54
C LEU A 77 0.84 -12.72 -4.43
N ILE A 78 1.58 -13.32 -3.50
CA ILE A 78 2.29 -12.57 -2.46
C ILE A 78 3.34 -11.66 -3.09
N GLN A 79 4.16 -12.17 -4.01
CA GLN A 79 5.18 -11.37 -4.70
C GLN A 79 4.57 -10.20 -5.46
N LEU A 80 3.46 -10.44 -6.16
CA LEU A 80 2.71 -9.41 -6.85
C LEU A 80 2.23 -8.32 -5.88
N LYS A 81 1.69 -8.70 -4.72
CA LYS A 81 1.26 -7.75 -3.67
C LYS A 81 2.44 -7.07 -2.98
N THR A 82 3.59 -7.72 -2.84
CA THR A 82 4.81 -7.10 -2.33
C THR A 82 5.30 -6.01 -3.27
N GLN A 83 5.39 -6.30 -4.57
CA GLN A 83 5.74 -5.31 -5.59
C GLN A 83 4.78 -4.11 -5.60
N MET A 84 3.49 -4.35 -5.37
CA MET A 84 2.51 -3.28 -5.21
C MET A 84 2.87 -2.35 -4.03
N ILE A 85 3.25 -2.91 -2.88
CA ILE A 85 3.65 -2.13 -1.69
C ILE A 85 4.92 -1.32 -1.95
N ASP A 86 5.91 -1.89 -2.63
CA ASP A 86 7.14 -1.17 -3.02
C ASP A 86 6.83 0.03 -3.93
N ASN A 87 5.98 -0.16 -4.95
CA ASN A 87 5.56 0.93 -5.83
C ASN A 87 4.82 2.03 -5.08
N LEU A 88 3.96 1.67 -4.11
CA LEU A 88 3.26 2.64 -3.26
C LEU A 88 4.22 3.43 -2.38
N LEU A 89 5.27 2.78 -1.87
CA LEU A 89 6.29 3.42 -1.04
C LEU A 89 7.11 4.44 -1.86
N ASP A 90 7.50 4.08 -3.09
CA ASP A 90 8.24 4.97 -3.98
C ASP A 90 7.42 6.22 -4.33
N ILE A 91 6.13 6.04 -4.64
CA ILE A 91 5.21 7.15 -4.93
C ILE A 91 5.05 8.07 -3.71
N GLU A 92 4.95 7.51 -2.50
CA GLU A 92 4.87 8.32 -1.27
C GLU A 92 6.14 9.16 -1.09
N ILE A 93 7.32 8.56 -1.30
CA ILE A 93 8.61 9.27 -1.20
C ILE A 93 8.66 10.43 -2.19
N VAL A 94 8.34 10.18 -3.47
CA VAL A 94 8.32 11.20 -4.51
C VAL A 94 7.35 12.32 -4.15
N TYR A 95 6.16 11.99 -3.67
CA TYR A 95 5.17 12.98 -3.26
C TYR A 95 5.61 13.80 -2.05
N SER A 96 6.18 13.16 -1.03
CA SER A 96 6.74 13.83 0.16
C SER A 96 7.89 14.77 -0.21
N MET A 97 8.74 14.41 -1.18
CA MET A 97 9.77 15.29 -1.73
C MET A 97 9.16 16.50 -2.46
N LEU A 98 8.19 16.28 -3.35
CA LEU A 98 7.51 17.37 -4.10
C LEU A 98 6.76 18.33 -3.17
N LYS A 99 6.11 17.81 -2.12
CA LYS A 99 5.43 18.63 -1.10
C LYS A 99 6.42 19.49 -0.32
N GLY A 100 7.53 18.89 0.13
CA GLY A 100 8.60 19.62 0.82
C GLY A 100 9.24 20.74 -0.03
N LEU A 101 9.37 20.52 -1.34
CA LEU A 101 9.85 21.54 -2.28
C LEU A 101 8.82 22.66 -2.53
N SER A 102 7.53 22.36 -2.49
CA SER A 102 6.45 23.34 -2.70
C SER A 102 6.15 24.18 -1.47
N GLU A 103 6.41 23.67 -0.26
CA GLU A 103 6.20 24.39 1.00
C GLU A 103 7.38 25.33 1.35
N GLY A 104 8.53 25.20 0.67
CA GLY A 104 9.70 26.08 0.82
C GLY A 104 9.63 27.40 0.03
N ASN A 105 8.50 27.70 -0.63
CA ASN A 105 8.33 28.93 -1.44
C ASN A 105 7.05 29.68 -1.06
N ASN A 106 6.73 29.72 0.25
CA ASN A 106 5.73 30.61 0.84
C ASN A 106 6.41 31.78 1.56
N GLU A 107 7.47 32.35 0.98
CA GLU A 107 7.81 33.74 1.28
C GLU A 107 6.72 34.59 0.63
N HIS A 108 5.74 34.98 1.43
CA HIS A 108 4.64 35.83 1.01
C HIS A 108 5.24 37.16 0.49
N PRO A 109 5.07 37.54 -0.79
CA PRO A 109 5.69 38.75 -1.37
C PRO A 109 5.12 40.08 -0.83
N ILE A 110 4.40 40.04 0.30
CA ILE A 110 3.71 41.18 0.93
C ILE A 110 4.38 41.56 2.27
N ASP A 111 5.27 40.74 2.83
CA ASP A 111 5.94 41.04 4.11
C ASP A 111 7.14 41.99 3.99
N VAL A 112 7.44 42.49 2.78
CA VAL A 112 8.60 43.38 2.52
C VAL A 112 8.26 44.87 2.68
N HIS A 113 6.97 45.25 2.85
CA HIS A 113 6.59 46.66 2.97
C HIS A 113 5.43 46.92 3.95
N TYR A 114 5.66 46.68 5.24
CA TYR A 114 4.96 47.45 6.28
C TYR A 114 5.82 47.70 7.50
#